data_AF-A0A6I5NHP0-F1
#
_entry.id   AF-A0A6I5NHP0-F1
#
_cell.length_a   1.000
_cell.length_b   1.000
_cell.length_c   1.000
_cell.angle_alpha   90.00
_cell.angle_beta   90.00
_cell.angle_gamma   90.00
#
_symmetry.space_group_name_H-M   'P 1'
#
loop_
_entity.id
_entity.type
_entity.pdbx_description
1 polymer ?
#
loop_
_entity_poly.entity_id
_entity_poly.type
_entity_poly.pdbx_seq_one_letter_code
_entity_poly.pdbx_strand_id
1 'polypeptide(L)'
;MVDPDGDGPVTATTEHFVYDGDHIALVFDEAGTQTHRYLHGPNVDQILAEETADGAVHWALTDHQGSVRDIIDNDGNLLNRIVGKKQKTLYEHWSDG
;
A
#
# COMPACT_ATOMS: atom_id res chain seq x y z
N MET A 1 33.05 4.84 -13.66
CA MET A 1 32.19 5.44 -12.61
C MET A 1 32.69 4.95 -11.27
N VAL A 2 32.98 5.85 -10.35
CA VAL A 2 33.56 5.56 -9.03
C VAL A 2 32.43 5.57 -8.01
N ASP A 3 32.35 4.52 -7.18
CA ASP A 3 31.50 4.39 -6.00
C ASP A 3 32.39 4.15 -4.76
N PRO A 4 32.35 4.97 -3.68
CA PRO A 4 33.33 4.95 -2.59
C PRO A 4 33.17 3.89 -1.47
N ASP A 5 32.08 3.12 -1.40
CA ASP A 5 31.90 2.08 -0.36
C ASP A 5 31.95 0.63 -0.87
N GLY A 6 31.85 0.41 -2.19
CA GLY A 6 32.39 -0.78 -2.84
C GLY A 6 31.77 -2.11 -2.40
N ASP A 7 30.44 -2.14 -2.18
CA ASP A 7 29.72 -3.37 -1.79
C ASP A 7 29.57 -4.40 -2.94
N GLY A 8 30.15 -4.10 -4.11
CA GLY A 8 30.12 -4.96 -5.29
C GLY A 8 28.76 -4.96 -5.98
N PRO A 9 28.64 -5.58 -7.16
CA PRO A 9 27.34 -5.76 -7.80
C PRO A 9 26.51 -6.73 -6.97
N VAL A 10 25.45 -6.25 -6.34
CA VAL A 10 24.37 -7.11 -5.84
C VAL A 10 23.85 -7.96 -7.00
N THR A 11 23.58 -9.25 -6.74
CA THR A 11 22.99 -10.13 -7.75
C THR A 11 21.65 -9.54 -8.17
N ALA A 12 21.44 -9.35 -9.47
CA ALA A 12 20.15 -8.89 -9.98
C ALA A 12 19.11 -9.97 -9.69
N THR A 13 18.02 -9.60 -9.03
CA THR A 13 16.85 -10.46 -8.83
C THR A 13 15.84 -10.22 -9.93
N THR A 14 15.14 -11.28 -10.34
CA THR A 14 14.03 -11.18 -11.30
C THR A 14 12.69 -11.28 -10.56
N GLU A 15 11.70 -10.51 -11.00
CA GLU A 15 10.30 -10.65 -10.58
C GLU A 15 9.43 -10.91 -11.80
N HIS A 16 8.34 -11.66 -11.60
CA HIS A 16 7.35 -11.93 -12.62
C HIS A 16 5.99 -11.38 -12.20
N PHE A 17 5.31 -10.71 -13.13
CA PHE A 17 4.04 -10.04 -12.88
C PHE A 17 2.93 -10.65 -13.74
N VAL A 18 1.76 -10.89 -13.14
CA VAL A 18 0.51 -11.21 -13.85
C VAL A 18 -0.41 -10.02 -13.75
N TYR A 19 -0.97 -9.61 -14.87
CA TYR A 19 -1.88 -8.47 -14.96
C TYR A 19 -3.32 -8.93 -15.19
N ASP A 20 -4.26 -8.24 -14.56
CA ASP A 20 -5.69 -8.25 -14.89
C ASP A 20 -6.06 -6.87 -15.45
N GLY A 21 -6.20 -6.79 -16.78
CA GLY A 21 -6.26 -5.52 -17.49
C GLY A 21 -4.99 -4.70 -17.25
N ASP A 22 -5.15 -3.49 -16.73
CA ASP A 22 -4.06 -2.56 -16.42
C ASP A 22 -3.51 -2.72 -14.99
N HIS A 23 -4.09 -3.62 -14.19
CA HIS A 23 -3.72 -3.82 -12.79
C HIS A 23 -2.85 -5.05 -12.58
N ILE A 24 -1.84 -4.96 -11.71
CA ILE A 24 -1.09 -6.15 -11.27
C ILE A 24 -1.98 -6.99 -10.36
N ALA A 25 -2.20 -8.25 -10.71
CA ALA A 25 -2.96 -9.21 -9.93
C ALA A 25 -2.05 -10.11 -9.08
N LEU A 26 -0.89 -10.53 -9.61
CA LEU A 26 0.04 -11.43 -8.92
C LEU A 26 1.48 -10.98 -9.15
N VAL A 27 2.31 -11.17 -8.13
CA VAL A 27 3.77 -11.01 -8.18
C VAL A 27 4.42 -12.32 -7.77
N PHE A 28 5.46 -12.72 -8.49
CA PHE A 28 6.29 -13.87 -8.18
C PHE A 28 7.77 -13.48 -8.11
N ASP A 29 8.51 -14.13 -7.22
CA ASP A 29 9.97 -14.04 -7.18
C ASP A 29 10.64 -14.81 -8.35
N GLU A 30 11.97 -14.75 -8.42
CA GLU A 30 12.77 -15.44 -9.45
C GLU A 30 12.59 -16.96 -9.44
N ALA A 31 12.20 -17.55 -8.31
CA ALA A 31 11.94 -18.99 -8.18
C ALA A 31 10.50 -19.37 -8.58
N GLY A 32 9.65 -18.40 -8.91
CA GLY A 32 8.24 -18.61 -9.22
C GLY A 32 7.35 -18.78 -7.97
N THR A 33 7.82 -18.36 -6.80
CA THR A 33 7.00 -18.31 -5.57
C THR A 33 6.15 -17.05 -5.60
N GLN A 34 4.84 -17.17 -5.36
CA GLN A 34 3.96 -15.99 -5.28
C GLN A 34 4.32 -15.17 -4.04
N THR A 35 4.69 -13.91 -4.23
CA THR A 35 5.02 -12.97 -3.13
C THR A 35 3.85 -12.07 -2.78
N HIS A 36 3.03 -11.71 -3.77
CA HIS A 36 1.85 -10.89 -3.58
C HIS A 36 0.69 -11.33 -4.49
N ARG A 37 -0.53 -11.16 -3.99
CA ARG A 37 -1.76 -11.14 -4.79
C ARG A 37 -2.56 -9.90 -4.42
N TYR A 38 -3.07 -9.19 -5.42
CA TYR A 38 -3.88 -8.00 -5.24
C TYR A 38 -5.29 -8.22 -5.78
N LEU A 39 -6.28 -7.78 -5.02
CA LEU A 39 -7.67 -7.69 -5.46
C LEU A 39 -8.00 -6.23 -5.73
N HIS A 40 -8.28 -5.90 -6.99
CA HIS A 40 -8.65 -4.55 -7.40
C HIS A 40 -10.17 -4.39 -7.47
N GLY A 41 -10.66 -3.22 -7.08
CA GLY A 41 -12.04 -2.80 -7.28
C GLY A 41 -12.27 -2.22 -8.67
N PRO A 42 -13.52 -1.82 -8.98
CA PRO A 42 -13.88 -1.28 -10.29
C PRO A 42 -13.37 0.15 -10.54
N ASN A 43 -12.91 0.86 -9.52
CA ASN A 43 -12.37 2.22 -9.66
C ASN A 43 -10.86 2.21 -9.87
N VAL A 44 -10.34 3.31 -10.41
CA VAL A 44 -8.89 3.53 -10.57
C VAL A 44 -8.22 3.60 -9.19
N ASP A 45 -7.03 3.01 -9.08
CA ASP A 45 -6.20 2.99 -7.87
C ASP A 45 -6.91 2.41 -6.63
N GLN A 46 -7.83 1.45 -6.84
CA GLN A 46 -8.64 0.86 -5.78
C GLN A 46 -8.20 -0.56 -5.44
N ILE A 47 -7.11 -0.71 -4.67
CA ILE A 47 -6.76 -2.00 -4.07
C ILE A 47 -7.72 -2.28 -2.90
N LEU A 48 -8.52 -3.34 -3.00
CA LEU A 48 -9.44 -3.79 -1.95
C LEU A 48 -8.76 -4.72 -0.96
N ALA A 49 -7.85 -5.57 -1.45
CA ALA A 49 -7.08 -6.47 -0.61
C ALA A 49 -5.70 -6.76 -1.19
N GLU A 50 -4.76 -7.05 -0.31
CA GLU A 50 -3.48 -7.70 -0.65
C GLU A 50 -3.32 -8.99 0.17
N GLU A 51 -2.75 -10.02 -0.45
CA GLU A 51 -2.26 -11.23 0.21
C GLU A 51 -0.74 -11.26 0.06
N THR A 52 0.00 -11.40 1.16
CA THR A 52 1.47 -11.46 1.19
C THR A 52 1.99 -12.89 1.13
N ALA A 53 3.30 -13.06 0.93
CA ALA A 53 3.96 -14.36 0.77
C ALA A 53 3.73 -15.35 1.94
N ASP A 54 3.49 -14.83 3.15
CA ASP A 54 3.18 -15.59 4.35
C ASP A 54 1.69 -15.95 4.49
N GLY A 55 0.86 -15.54 3.53
CA GLY A 55 -0.58 -15.78 3.49
C GLY A 55 -1.41 -14.79 4.32
N ALA A 56 -0.81 -13.74 4.89
CA ALA A 56 -1.58 -12.69 5.54
C ALA A 56 -2.39 -11.90 4.50
N VAL A 57 -3.66 -11.63 4.81
CA VAL A 57 -4.55 -10.84 3.95
C VAL A 57 -4.90 -9.54 4.66
N HIS A 58 -4.62 -8.42 3.99
CA HIS A 58 -4.97 -7.09 4.46
C HIS A 58 -6.10 -6.53 3.61
N TRP A 59 -7.20 -6.13 4.26
CA TRP A 59 -8.36 -5.52 3.59
C TRP A 59 -8.38 -4.02 3.81
N ALA A 60 -8.47 -3.25 2.73
CA ALA A 60 -8.60 -1.80 2.78
C ALA A 60 -10.08 -1.39 2.87
N LEU A 61 -10.48 -0.80 3.99
CA LEU A 61 -11.84 -0.30 4.19
C LEU A 61 -11.92 1.20 3.93
N THR A 62 -12.74 1.58 2.95
CA THR A 62 -12.88 2.96 2.51
C THR A 62 -14.13 3.63 3.08
N ASP A 63 -14.08 4.96 3.22
CA ASP A 63 -15.29 5.74 3.41
C ASP A 63 -16.10 5.91 2.10
N HIS A 64 -17.20 6.66 2.16
CA HIS A 64 -18.08 6.90 1.02
C HIS A 64 -17.42 7.66 -0.16
N GLN A 65 -16.26 8.28 0.07
CA GLN A 65 -15.50 8.98 -0.97
C GLN A 65 -14.36 8.09 -1.53
N GLY A 66 -14.27 6.83 -1.10
CA GLY A 66 -13.23 5.90 -1.53
C GLY A 66 -11.89 6.09 -0.81
N SER A 67 -11.81 6.97 0.20
CA SER A 67 -10.57 7.13 0.98
C SER A 67 -10.41 5.97 1.96
N VAL A 68 -9.27 5.28 1.94
CA VAL A 68 -8.95 4.23 2.93
C VAL A 68 -8.90 4.85 4.33
N ARG A 69 -9.69 4.28 5.24
CA ARG A 69 -9.73 4.66 6.66
C ARG A 69 -9.08 3.63 7.54
N ASP A 70 -9.29 2.35 7.23
CA ASP A 70 -8.82 1.24 8.02
C ASP A 70 -8.18 0.17 7.15
N ILE A 71 -7.21 -0.54 7.72
CA ILE A 71 -6.69 -1.80 7.21
C ILE A 71 -6.96 -2.85 8.29
N ILE A 72 -7.61 -3.94 7.89
CA ILE A 72 -7.95 -5.05 8.80
C ILE A 72 -7.34 -6.37 8.29
N ASP A 73 -7.14 -7.32 9.20
CA ASP A 73 -6.80 -8.70 8.84
C ASP A 73 -8.04 -9.52 8.44
N ASN A 74 -7.82 -10.79 8.10
CA ASN A 74 -8.88 -11.70 7.69
C ASN A 74 -9.87 -12.09 8.82
N ASP A 75 -9.48 -11.89 10.08
CA ASP A 75 -10.34 -12.10 11.25
C ASP A 75 -11.14 -10.83 11.63
N GLY A 76 -10.90 -9.72 10.91
CA GLY A 76 -11.54 -8.43 11.16
C GLY A 76 -10.85 -7.59 12.24
N ASN A 77 -9.65 -7.97 12.70
CA ASN A 77 -8.89 -7.15 13.63
C ASN A 77 -8.30 -5.94 12.92
N LEU A 78 -8.32 -4.79 13.59
CA LEU A 78 -7.73 -3.57 13.07
C LEU A 78 -6.21 -3.64 13.12
N LEU A 79 -5.57 -3.56 11.94
CA LEU A 79 -4.12 -3.47 11.81
C LEU A 79 -3.65 -2.02 11.80
N ASN A 80 -4.38 -1.15 11.08
CA ASN A 80 -4.04 0.26 10.98
C ASN A 80 -5.28 1.13 10.79
N ARG A 81 -5.23 2.37 11.31
CA ARG A 81 -6.24 3.41 11.10
C ARG A 81 -5.60 4.70 10.63
N ILE A 82 -6.09 5.21 9.50
CA ILE A 82 -5.62 6.43 8.86
C ILE A 82 -6.53 7.59 9.29
N VAL A 83 -6.00 8.46 10.16
CA VAL A 83 -6.70 9.67 10.60
C VAL A 83 -6.08 10.89 9.94
N GLY A 84 -6.90 11.67 9.21
CA GLY A 84 -6.46 12.94 8.64
C GLY A 84 -6.12 13.94 9.76
N LYS A 85 -5.00 14.65 9.65
CA LYS A 85 -4.67 15.71 10.61
C LYS A 85 -5.69 16.84 10.49
N LYS A 86 -6.37 17.20 11.59
CA LYS A 86 -7.07 18.49 11.64
C LYS A 86 -6.02 19.59 11.80
N GLN A 87 -5.81 20.41 10.76
CA GLN A 87 -5.13 21.69 10.96
C GLN A 87 -6.06 22.58 11.79
N LYS A 88 -5.68 22.84 13.05
CA LYS A 88 -6.33 23.84 13.88
C LYS A 88 -5.82 25.21 13.41
N THR A 89 -6.53 25.84 12.47
CA THR A 89 -6.27 27.23 12.10
C THR A 89 -6.72 28.12 13.26
N LEU A 90 -5.77 28.57 14.09
CA LEU A 90 -6.00 29.65 15.04
C LEU A 90 -5.96 30.97 14.26
N TYR A 91 -7.14 31.53 13.94
CA TYR A 91 -7.24 32.97 13.68
C TYR A 91 -7.37 33.64 15.05
N GLU A 92 -6.25 34.07 15.63
CA GLU A 92 -6.31 35.11 16.66
C GLU A 92 -6.55 36.43 15.93
N HIS A 93 -7.79 36.91 16.00
CA HIS A 93 -8.18 38.21 15.48
C HIS A 93 -7.54 39.29 16.36
N TRP A 94 -6.65 40.08 15.76
CA TRP A 94 -6.20 41.33 16.36
C TRP A 94 -7.35 42.33 16.36
N SER A 95 -7.81 42.70 17.54
CA SER A 95 -8.36 44.00 17.95
C SER A 95 -8.66 43.81 19.46
N ASP A 96 -8.31 44.69 20.39
CA ASP A 96 -8.77 46.08 20.49
C ASP A 96 -7.84 46.91 21.40
N GLY A 97 -7.68 48.20 21.10
CA GLY A 97 -7.39 49.26 22.09
C GLY A 97 -6.04 49.96 21.99
#